data_AF-A0A0D0P7X9-F1
#
_entry.id   AF-A0A0D0P7X9-F1
#
_cell.length_a   1.000
_cell.length_b   1.000
_cell.length_c   1.000
_cell.angle_alpha   90.00
_cell.angle_beta   90.00
_cell.angle_gamma   90.00
#
_symmetry.space_group_name_H-M   'P 1'
#
loop_
_entity.id
_entity.type
_entity.pdbx_description
1 polymer ?
#
loop_
_entity_poly.entity_id
_entity_poly.type
_entity_poly.pdbx_seq_one_letter_code
_entity_poly.pdbx_strand_id
1 'polypeptide(L)'
;MKLQALAIVAVLSPVSALAEGAVQDLTCEIVSECDPTGACTAGGSVPIVIEPLRTEGTINVVSILIEQREVEALQDGAFGAMEWTTEDSREWLIPAGPSSLVWVKQTMGESLWSVTRMLSCVGAG
;
A
#
# COMPACT_ATOMS: atom_id res chain seq x y z
N MET A 1 43.41 43.77 7.08
CA MET A 1 43.25 42.31 7.19
C MET A 1 41.75 42.01 7.18
N LYS A 2 41.25 41.32 6.15
CA LYS A 2 39.82 41.02 5.96
C LYS A 2 39.51 39.65 6.60
N LEU A 3 38.59 39.60 7.56
CA LEU A 3 37.97 38.34 8.02
C LEU A 3 36.94 37.90 6.98
N GLN A 4 37.16 36.74 6.36
CA GLN A 4 36.16 36.06 5.54
C GLN A 4 35.28 35.21 6.46
N ALA A 5 33.99 35.57 6.54
CA ALA A 5 32.99 34.77 7.23
C ALA A 5 32.62 33.56 6.36
N LEU A 6 32.84 32.37 6.89
CA LEU A 6 32.38 31.10 6.32
C LEU A 6 30.87 30.97 6.59
N ALA A 7 30.05 31.08 5.56
CA ALA A 7 28.62 30.78 5.65
C ALA A 7 28.42 29.26 5.59
N ILE A 8 28.04 28.66 6.72
CA ILE A 8 27.59 27.27 6.80
C ILE A 8 26.16 27.22 6.25
N VAL A 9 25.99 26.71 5.03
CA VAL A 9 24.68 26.40 4.46
C VAL A 9 24.23 25.07 5.06
N ALA A 10 23.35 25.13 6.07
CA ALA A 10 22.66 23.96 6.58
C ALA A 10 21.62 23.51 5.54
N VAL A 11 21.93 22.43 4.81
CA VAL A 11 20.97 21.77 3.92
C VAL A 11 20.04 20.94 4.79
N LEU A 12 18.90 21.52 5.16
CA LEU A 12 17.78 20.79 5.74
C LEU A 12 17.05 20.08 4.59
N SER A 13 17.40 18.83 4.32
CA SER A 13 16.64 17.99 3.41
C SER A 13 15.28 17.67 4.06
N PRO A 14 14.14 17.96 3.40
CA PRO A 14 12.84 17.52 3.89
C PRO A 14 12.76 16.01 3.68
N VAL A 15 12.89 15.25 4.77
CA VAL A 15 12.40 13.89 4.80
C VAL A 15 10.89 14.03 4.74
N SER A 16 10.29 13.71 3.59
CA SER A 16 8.83 13.62 3.46
C SER A 16 8.35 12.52 4.39
N ALA A 17 8.05 12.89 5.63
CA ALA A 17 7.10 12.13 6.42
C ALA A 17 5.83 12.01 5.57
N LEU A 18 5.33 10.79 5.40
CA LEU A 18 3.98 10.56 4.88
C LEU A 18 3.04 11.23 5.88
N ALA A 19 2.74 12.51 5.64
CA ALA A 19 1.85 13.28 6.47
C ALA A 19 0.45 12.67 6.38
N GLU A 20 -0.29 12.70 7.48
CA GLU A 20 -1.73 12.42 7.46
C GLU A 20 -2.38 13.22 6.31
N GLY A 21 -3.21 12.55 5.50
CA GLY A 21 -3.81 13.11 4.30
C GLY A 21 -2.97 13.05 3.01
N ALA A 22 -1.79 12.43 3.01
CA ALA A 22 -1.01 12.21 1.78
C ALA A 22 -1.62 11.08 0.93
N VAL A 23 -2.41 11.44 -0.08
CA VAL A 23 -3.08 10.46 -0.97
C VAL A 23 -2.09 9.87 -1.99
N GLN A 24 -2.05 8.54 -2.08
CA GLN A 24 -1.37 7.79 -3.12
C GLN A 24 -2.42 7.20 -4.07
N ASP A 25 -2.53 7.74 -5.27
CA ASP A 25 -3.38 7.20 -6.34
C ASP A 25 -2.52 6.32 -7.26
N LEU A 26 -2.87 5.04 -7.38
CA LEU A 26 -2.11 4.02 -8.09
C LEU A 26 -2.97 3.39 -9.18
N THR A 27 -2.44 3.34 -10.40
CA THR A 27 -2.95 2.46 -11.45
C THR A 27 -2.12 1.19 -11.46
N CYS A 28 -2.71 0.05 -11.10
CA CYS A 28 -2.02 -1.23 -11.03
C CYS A 28 -2.53 -2.21 -12.09
N GLU A 29 -1.60 -2.95 -12.72
CA GLU A 29 -1.92 -4.09 -13.57
C GLU A 29 -1.72 -5.40 -12.80
N ILE A 30 -2.67 -6.32 -12.90
CA ILE A 30 -2.55 -7.66 -12.33
C ILE A 30 -1.66 -8.50 -13.26
N VAL A 31 -0.37 -8.54 -12.97
CA VAL A 31 0.61 -9.32 -13.74
C VAL A 31 0.40 -10.83 -13.57
N SER A 32 -0.13 -11.25 -12.42
CA SER A 32 -0.52 -12.64 -12.16
C SER A 32 -1.60 -12.69 -11.08
N GLU A 33 -2.67 -13.43 -11.32
CA GLU A 33 -3.70 -13.80 -10.35
C GLU A 33 -3.68 -15.32 -10.20
N CYS A 34 -3.45 -15.81 -8.99
CA CYS A 34 -3.46 -17.22 -8.66
C CYS A 34 -4.70 -17.57 -7.84
N ASP A 35 -5.45 -18.56 -8.32
CA ASP A 35 -6.68 -19.03 -7.70
C ASP A 35 -6.42 -20.06 -6.57
N PRO A 36 -7.46 -20.51 -5.84
CA PRO A 36 -7.29 -21.48 -4.76
C PRO A 36 -6.76 -22.85 -5.19
N THR A 37 -6.78 -23.18 -6.48
CA THR A 37 -6.22 -24.43 -7.03
C THR A 37 -4.73 -24.28 -7.39
N GLY A 38 -4.19 -23.06 -7.29
CA GLY A 38 -2.83 -22.71 -7.67
C GLY A 38 -2.65 -22.42 -9.16
N ALA A 39 -3.73 -22.34 -9.94
CA ALA A 39 -3.67 -21.93 -11.33
C ALA A 39 -3.48 -20.41 -11.39
N CYS A 40 -2.52 -19.95 -12.20
CA CYS A 40 -2.21 -18.53 -12.33
C CYS A 40 -2.45 -18.03 -13.75
N THR A 41 -3.09 -16.88 -13.88
CA THR A 41 -3.36 -16.22 -15.16
C THR A 41 -3.01 -14.74 -15.06
N ALA A 42 -2.76 -14.08 -16.20
CA ALA A 42 -2.70 -12.62 -16.23
C ALA A 42 -4.11 -12.05 -15.98
N GLY A 43 -4.20 -10.96 -15.23
CA GLY A 43 -5.46 -10.30 -14.93
C GLY A 43 -5.62 -8.97 -15.66
N GLY A 44 -6.58 -8.17 -15.19
CA GLY A 44 -6.84 -6.82 -15.69
C GLY A 44 -6.17 -5.74 -14.86
N SER A 45 -6.69 -4.52 -14.99
CA SER A 45 -6.25 -3.36 -14.22
C SER A 45 -7.06 -3.22 -12.92
N VAL A 46 -6.40 -2.83 -11.84
CA VAL A 46 -6.99 -2.53 -10.53
C VAL A 46 -6.48 -1.17 -10.05
N PRO A 47 -7.31 -0.11 -10.09
CA PRO A 47 -6.95 1.15 -9.46
C PRO A 47 -6.98 0.99 -7.93
N ILE A 48 -6.00 1.59 -7.25
CA ILE A 48 -5.87 1.57 -5.80
C ILE A 48 -5.56 2.99 -5.33
N VAL A 49 -6.36 3.51 -4.40
CA VAL A 49 -6.04 4.77 -3.70
C VAL A 49 -5.76 4.45 -2.24
N ILE A 50 -4.65 4.96 -1.71
CA ILE A 50 -4.25 4.78 -0.30
C ILE A 50 -4.12 6.15 0.34
N GLU A 51 -4.86 6.38 1.42
CA GLU A 51 -4.83 7.62 2.19
C GLU A 51 -4.47 7.34 3.66
N PRO A 52 -3.33 7.83 4.17
CA PRO A 52 -3.02 7.79 5.59
C PRO A 52 -4.02 8.65 6.37
N LEU A 53 -4.76 8.01 7.27
CA LEU A 53 -5.77 8.69 8.09
C LEU A 53 -5.15 9.20 9.38
N ARG A 54 -4.47 8.32 10.12
CA ARG A 54 -3.92 8.59 11.45
C ARG A 54 -2.82 7.61 11.81
N THR A 55 -2.00 7.96 12.80
CA THR A 55 -0.99 7.05 13.38
C THR A 55 -1.28 6.77 14.85
N GLU A 56 -1.29 5.49 15.22
CA GLU A 56 -1.51 4.99 16.59
C GLU A 56 -0.26 4.20 17.04
N GLY A 57 0.73 4.91 17.61
CA GLY A 57 2.00 4.29 18.02
C GLY A 57 2.86 3.95 16.81
N THR A 58 3.13 2.66 16.57
CA THR A 58 3.81 2.17 15.36
C THR A 58 2.86 1.75 14.24
N ILE A 59 1.55 1.73 14.54
CA ILE A 59 0.52 1.32 13.60
C ILE A 59 0.00 2.55 12.88
N ASN A 60 0.06 2.55 11.55
CA ASN A 60 -0.66 3.50 10.73
C ASN A 60 -2.05 2.95 10.43
N VAL A 61 -3.05 3.82 10.42
CA VAL A 61 -4.38 3.52 9.94
C VAL A 61 -4.56 4.23 8.61
N VAL A 62 -4.92 3.48 7.57
CA VAL A 62 -5.04 3.97 6.20
C VAL A 62 -6.42 3.65 5.63
N SER A 63 -6.98 4.55 4.82
CA SER A 63 -8.10 4.23 3.94
C SER A 63 -7.55 3.66 2.64
N ILE A 64 -8.15 2.58 2.14
CA ILE A 64 -7.83 1.98 0.85
C ILE A 64 -9.09 1.91 0.01
N LEU A 65 -9.10 2.59 -1.15
CA LEU A 65 -10.10 2.39 -2.19
C LEU A 65 -9.57 1.37 -3.20
N ILE A 66 -10.19 0.19 -3.26
CA ILE A 66 -9.81 -0.90 -4.16
C ILE A 66 -11.07 -1.62 -4.66
N GLU A 67 -11.16 -1.89 -5.97
CA GLU A 67 -12.34 -2.49 -6.59
C GLU A 67 -13.67 -1.79 -6.20
N GLN A 68 -13.66 -0.44 -6.16
CA GLN A 68 -14.82 0.38 -5.76
C GLN A 68 -15.27 0.19 -4.29
N ARG A 69 -14.44 -0.44 -3.45
CA ARG A 69 -14.67 -0.57 -2.01
C ARG A 69 -13.67 0.27 -1.26
N GLU A 70 -14.16 1.07 -0.32
CA GLU A 70 -13.32 1.78 0.64
C GLU A 70 -13.23 0.94 1.93
N VAL A 71 -12.02 0.71 2.42
CA VAL A 71 -11.75 -0.05 3.65
C VAL A 71 -10.75 0.67 4.53
N GLU A 72 -10.93 0.58 5.85
CA GLU A 72 -9.90 0.99 6.82
C GLU A 72 -8.95 -0.20 7.05
N ALA A 73 -7.66 0.01 6.82
CA ALA A 73 -6.62 -1.00 7.00
C ALA A 73 -5.59 -0.55 8.04
N LEU A 74 -5.03 -1.54 8.73
CA LEU A 74 -3.95 -1.35 9.69
C LEU A 74 -2.61 -1.67 9.02
N GLN A 75 -1.60 -0.86 9.27
CA GLN A 75 -0.26 -1.05 8.72
C GLN A 75 0.78 -0.89 9.83
N ASP A 76 1.55 -1.95 10.11
CA ASP A 76 2.64 -1.89 11.09
C ASP A 76 3.93 -1.34 10.44
N GLY A 77 4.23 -0.07 10.72
CA GLY A 77 5.33 0.66 10.11
C GLY A 77 5.11 1.05 8.65
N ALA A 78 6.01 1.88 8.10
CA ALA A 78 5.84 2.50 6.79
C ALA A 78 5.87 1.53 5.59
N PHE A 79 6.46 0.34 5.77
CA PHE A 79 6.58 -0.70 4.74
C PHE A 79 5.88 -2.00 5.13
N GLY A 80 5.09 -1.97 6.20
CA GLY A 80 4.29 -3.12 6.61
C GLY A 80 3.19 -3.43 5.60
N ALA A 81 2.68 -4.66 5.67
CA ALA A 81 1.44 -5.01 4.98
C ALA A 81 0.30 -4.16 5.52
N MET A 82 -0.55 -3.69 4.62
CA MET A 82 -1.83 -3.09 4.98
C MET A 82 -2.85 -4.21 5.08
N GLU A 83 -3.42 -4.41 6.26
CA GLU A 83 -4.34 -5.50 6.56
C GLU A 83 -5.73 -4.95 6.88
N TRP A 84 -6.76 -5.55 6.30
CA TRP A 84 -8.15 -5.30 6.69
C TRP A 84 -8.94 -6.60 6.78
N THR A 85 -10.05 -6.55 7.50
CA THR A 85 -11.00 -7.66 7.63
C THR A 85 -12.39 -7.16 7.27
N THR A 86 -13.07 -7.91 6.43
CA THR A 86 -14.50 -7.77 6.14
C THR A 86 -15.26 -8.91 6.81
N GLU A 87 -16.59 -8.93 6.68
CA GLU A 87 -17.41 -10.05 7.19
C GLU A 87 -16.93 -11.40 6.65
N ASP A 88 -16.66 -11.47 5.34
CA ASP A 88 -16.35 -12.74 4.68
C ASP A 88 -14.86 -12.99 4.43
N SER A 89 -13.97 -12.04 4.72
CA SER A 89 -12.57 -12.17 4.30
C SER A 89 -11.59 -11.39 5.15
N ARG A 90 -10.35 -11.87 5.16
CA ARG A 90 -9.17 -11.14 5.61
C ARG A 90 -8.28 -10.90 4.41
N GLU A 91 -7.83 -9.68 4.26
CA GLU A 91 -7.11 -9.24 3.09
C GLU A 91 -5.83 -8.49 3.48
N TRP A 92 -4.80 -8.61 2.65
CA TRP A 92 -3.52 -7.94 2.82
C TRP A 92 -3.06 -7.33 1.52
N LEU A 93 -2.63 -6.08 1.57
CA LEU A 93 -1.90 -5.41 0.49
C LEU A 93 -0.46 -5.20 0.94
N ILE A 94 0.46 -5.92 0.32
CA ILE A 94 1.85 -6.07 0.76
C ILE A 94 2.76 -5.34 -0.22
N PRO A 95 3.50 -4.30 0.22
CA PRO A 95 4.56 -3.71 -0.58
C PRO A 95 5.65 -4.75 -0.88
N ALA A 96 5.84 -5.08 -2.15
CA ALA A 96 6.84 -6.07 -2.60
C ALA A 96 8.03 -5.43 -3.33
N GLY A 97 7.91 -4.15 -3.70
CA GLY A 97 8.96 -3.37 -4.34
C GLY A 97 8.50 -1.93 -4.60
N PRO A 98 9.33 -1.10 -5.27
CA PRO A 98 9.01 0.32 -5.49
C PRO A 98 7.74 0.57 -6.32
N SER A 99 7.36 -0.38 -7.16
CA SER A 99 6.21 -0.32 -8.07
C SER A 99 5.44 -1.64 -8.07
N SER A 100 5.55 -2.43 -6.99
CA SER A 100 4.98 -3.76 -6.93
C SER A 100 4.26 -4.00 -5.62
N LEU A 101 3.04 -4.52 -5.71
CA LEU A 101 2.23 -4.92 -4.57
C LEU A 101 1.84 -6.40 -4.72
N VAL A 102 1.65 -7.08 -3.61
CA VAL A 102 0.97 -8.37 -3.57
C VAL A 102 -0.31 -8.20 -2.79
N TRP A 103 -1.45 -8.49 -3.42
CA TRP A 103 -2.74 -8.50 -2.77
C TRP A 103 -3.18 -9.93 -2.51
N VAL A 104 -3.36 -10.28 -1.25
CA VAL A 104 -3.89 -11.57 -0.82
C VAL A 104 -5.28 -11.36 -0.27
N LYS A 105 -6.26 -12.10 -0.80
CA LYS A 105 -7.62 -12.18 -0.24
C LYS A 105 -7.87 -13.59 0.24
N GLN A 106 -8.08 -13.75 1.54
CA GLN A 106 -8.42 -15.01 2.16
C GLN A 106 -9.85 -14.97 2.68
N THR A 107 -10.66 -15.92 2.25
CA THR A 107 -12.05 -16.02 2.69
C THR A 107 -12.11 -16.71 4.04
N MET A 108 -13.02 -16.24 4.88
CA MET A 108 -13.28 -16.74 6.23
C MET A 108 -14.59 -17.54 6.21
N GLY A 109 -14.74 -18.52 7.10
CA GLY A 109 -15.97 -19.33 7.22
C GLY A 109 -15.77 -20.82 6.93
N GLU A 110 -16.83 -21.49 6.46
CA GLU A 110 -16.86 -22.96 6.31
C GLU A 110 -15.92 -23.49 5.21
N SER A 111 -15.51 -22.65 4.27
CA SER A 111 -14.56 -23.01 3.21
C SER A 111 -13.48 -21.93 3.10
N LEU A 112 -12.28 -22.27 3.59
CA LEU A 112 -11.10 -21.42 3.49
C LEU A 112 -10.50 -21.53 2.10
N TRP A 113 -10.40 -20.41 1.40
CA TRP A 113 -9.67 -20.31 0.15
C TRP A 113 -8.94 -18.97 0.08
N SER A 114 -7.93 -18.90 -0.79
CA SER A 114 -7.14 -17.69 -0.98
C SER A 114 -6.96 -17.41 -2.47
N VAL A 115 -7.03 -16.13 -2.83
CA VAL A 115 -6.61 -15.62 -4.13
C VAL A 115 -5.43 -14.69 -3.89
N THR A 116 -4.39 -14.81 -4.71
CA THR A 116 -3.20 -13.95 -4.64
C THR A 116 -3.02 -13.23 -5.96
N ARG A 117 -2.91 -11.91 -5.93
CA ARG A 117 -2.64 -11.05 -7.08
C ARG A 117 -1.29 -10.40 -6.92
N MET A 118 -0.43 -10.58 -7.90
CA MET A 118 0.79 -9.81 -8.08
C MET A 118 0.46 -8.60 -8.94
N LEU A 119 0.81 -7.42 -8.46
CA LEU A 119 0.44 -6.14 -9.06
C LEU A 119 1.69 -5.36 -9.46
N SER A 120 1.65 -4.74 -10.63
CA SER A 120 2.62 -3.74 -11.08
C SER A 120 1.93 -2.39 -11.13
N CYS A 121 2.36 -1.44 -10.31
CA CYS A 121 1.69 -0.18 -10.07
C CYS A 121 2.51 1.02 -10.53
N VAL A 122 1.83 2.04 -11.03
CA VAL A 122 2.38 3.37 -11.29
C VAL A 122 1.50 4.41 -10.62
N GLY A 123 2.10 5.53 -10.18
CA GLY A 123 1.31 6.66 -9.69
C GLY A 123 0.40 7.19 -10.79
N ALA A 124 -0.88 7.43 -10.46
CA ALA A 124 -1.76 8.20 -11.32
C ALA A 124 -1.28 9.66 -11.31
N GLY A 125 -0.81 10.13 -12.47
CA GLY A 125 -0.27 11.48 -12.64
C GLY A 125 -1.33 12.56 -12.67
#